data_AF-A0AAW6WD85-F1
#
_entry.id   AF-A0AAW6WD85-F1
#
_cell.length_a   1.000
_cell.length_b   1.000
_cell.length_c   1.000
_cell.angle_alpha   90.00
_cell.angle_beta   90.00
_cell.angle_gamma   90.00
#
_symmetry.space_group_name_H-M   'P 1'
#
loop_
_entity.id
_entity.type
_entity.pdbx_description
1 polymer ?
#
loop_
_entity_poly.entity_id
_entity_poly.type
_entity_poly.pdbx_seq_one_letter_code
_entity_poly.pdbx_strand_id
1 'polypeptide(L)'
;MQLSTLRYQGYTARITNLSTMEELQDWVSECNITLPQSNLISSMEARFQLEKKKINKGNEIKIEILDDVGNVLYTLQGEANIPRRTKSYTGLEVWEYTVKDSYNRLFEKVVPESQTFYDLYLCNTNDKHNSLLHKIASALGFREEELDFQSVAFENGSLIRLPFVYLEENSRWIDKLQAFIEASDGILYVKNKKLFYRPRNLTINHAFSFNRTNIITSLEEI
;
A
#
# COMPACT_ATOMS: atom_id res chain seq x y z
N MET A 1 25.41 7.02 -28.94
CA MET A 1 24.11 7.35 -28.32
C MET A 1 23.88 6.28 -27.26
N GLN A 2 24.26 6.54 -26.00
CA GLN A 2 24.17 5.58 -24.91
C GLN A 2 22.79 5.70 -24.26
N LEU A 3 21.98 4.65 -24.38
CA LEU A 3 20.68 4.52 -23.71
C LEU A 3 20.92 4.06 -22.26
N SER A 4 20.99 5.00 -21.32
CA SER A 4 21.06 4.73 -19.89
C SER A 4 19.70 4.26 -19.37
N THR A 5 19.48 2.96 -19.39
CA THR A 5 18.31 2.32 -18.76
C THR A 5 18.76 1.64 -17.48
N LEU A 6 18.07 1.87 -16.36
CA LEU A 6 18.19 1.06 -15.14
C LEU A 6 17.66 -0.34 -15.47
N ARG A 7 18.57 -1.22 -15.89
CA ARG A 7 18.27 -2.60 -16.22
C ARG A 7 18.76 -3.51 -15.12
N TYR A 8 17.89 -4.38 -14.64
CA TYR A 8 18.26 -5.47 -13.75
C TYR A 8 17.54 -6.74 -14.18
N GLN A 9 18.30 -7.78 -14.57
CA GLN A 9 17.78 -9.12 -14.89
C GLN A 9 16.53 -9.16 -15.79
N GLY A 10 16.52 -8.37 -16.87
CA GLY A 10 15.40 -8.36 -17.81
C GLY A 10 14.23 -7.44 -17.44
N TYR A 11 14.42 -6.60 -16.41
CA TYR A 11 13.47 -5.57 -16.01
C TYR A 11 14.05 -4.18 -16.23
N THR A 12 13.21 -3.27 -16.71
CA THR A 12 13.56 -1.85 -16.90
C THR A 12 12.72 -0.97 -15.97
N ALA A 13 13.38 -0.13 -15.18
CA ALA A 13 12.68 0.87 -14.37
C ALA A 13 12.58 2.21 -15.13
N ARG A 14 11.35 2.68 -15.36
CA ARG A 14 11.07 4.02 -15.89
C ARG A 14 10.62 4.93 -14.75
N ILE A 15 11.36 6.01 -14.52
CA ILE A 15 11.05 7.01 -13.49
C ILE A 15 10.63 8.29 -14.20
N THR A 16 9.42 8.78 -13.93
CA THR A 16 8.85 9.98 -14.56
C THR A 16 8.42 10.97 -13.48
N ASN A 17 8.86 12.21 -13.58
CA ASN A 17 8.31 13.31 -12.81
C ASN A 17 7.01 13.77 -13.48
N LEU A 18 5.86 13.41 -12.91
CA LEU A 18 4.54 13.76 -13.44
C LEU A 18 4.27 15.27 -13.33
N SER A 19 4.91 15.97 -12.39
CA SER A 19 4.74 17.42 -12.24
C SER A 19 5.45 18.22 -13.32
N THR A 20 6.58 17.73 -13.86
CA THR A 20 7.34 18.39 -14.93
C THR A 20 7.25 17.66 -16.28
N MET A 21 6.62 16.49 -16.31
CA MET A 21 6.55 15.58 -17.46
C MET A 21 7.93 15.15 -17.97
N GLU A 22 8.93 15.07 -17.09
CA GLU A 22 10.32 14.72 -17.43
C GLU A 22 10.63 13.27 -17.04
N GLU A 23 11.22 12.49 -17.95
CA GLU A 23 11.75 11.15 -17.64
C GLU A 23 13.13 11.27 -17.01
N LEU A 24 13.34 10.66 -15.85
CA LEU A 24 14.52 10.86 -15.03
C LEU A 24 15.59 9.76 -15.14
N GLN A 25 15.31 8.69 -15.88
CA GLN A 25 16.11 7.45 -15.93
C GLN A 25 17.60 7.67 -16.23
N ASP A 26 17.93 8.66 -17.08
CA ASP A 26 19.32 8.96 -17.47
C ASP A 26 20.16 9.59 -16.35
N TRP A 27 19.52 10.08 -15.29
CA TRP A 27 20.18 10.72 -14.15
C TRP A 27 20.12 9.87 -12.88
N VAL A 28 19.50 8.70 -12.94
CA VAL A 28 19.35 7.80 -11.80
C VAL A 28 20.42 6.71 -11.86
N SER A 29 21.30 6.69 -10.87
CA SER A 29 22.37 5.68 -10.75
C SER A 29 21.85 4.36 -10.18
N GLU A 30 20.91 4.44 -9.23
CA GLU A 30 20.34 3.29 -8.52
C GLU A 30 18.92 3.60 -8.06
N CYS A 31 18.02 2.60 -8.14
CA CYS A 31 16.68 2.67 -7.58
C CYS A 31 16.38 1.39 -6.79
N ASN A 32 16.14 1.56 -5.49
CA ASN A 32 15.77 0.50 -4.55
C ASN A 32 14.28 0.58 -4.26
N ILE A 33 13.54 -0.50 -4.54
CA ILE A 33 12.10 -0.58 -4.25
C ILE A 33 11.89 -1.56 -3.09
N THR A 34 11.26 -1.07 -2.03
CA THR A 34 10.84 -1.86 -0.88
C THR A 34 9.36 -2.19 -1.01
N LEU A 35 9.07 -3.49 -1.10
CA LEU A 35 7.71 -4.02 -1.15
C LEU A 35 7.06 -4.00 0.23
N PRO A 36 5.72 -3.88 0.31
CA PRO A 36 5.02 -3.86 1.58
C PRO A 36 5.11 -5.24 2.26
N GLN A 37 5.18 -5.23 3.58
CA GLN A 37 5.18 -6.43 4.40
C GLN A 37 3.79 -7.08 4.38
N SER A 38 3.74 -8.40 4.19
CA SER A 38 2.49 -9.15 4.06
C SER A 38 1.61 -9.18 5.33
N ASN A 39 2.19 -8.89 6.48
CA ASN A 39 1.56 -9.00 7.81
C ASN A 39 1.25 -7.64 8.46
N LEU A 40 1.60 -6.52 7.81
CA LEU A 40 1.43 -5.17 8.32
C LEU A 40 0.96 -4.26 7.18
N ILE A 41 -0.02 -3.41 7.46
CA ILE A 41 -0.38 -2.37 6.48
C ILE A 41 0.85 -1.48 6.33
N SER A 42 1.45 -1.50 5.13
CA SER A 42 2.68 -0.79 4.81
C SER A 42 2.60 -0.28 3.38
N SER A 43 3.22 0.86 3.11
CA SER A 43 3.28 1.45 1.77
C SER A 43 4.52 0.94 1.04
N MET A 44 4.42 0.85 -0.29
CA MET A 44 5.61 0.71 -1.12
C MET A 44 6.46 1.98 -1.01
N GLU A 45 7.76 1.78 -0.93
CA GLU A 45 8.73 2.86 -0.87
C GLU A 45 9.82 2.62 -1.92
N ALA A 46 10.04 3.61 -2.78
CA ALA A 46 11.19 3.63 -3.67
C ALA A 46 12.18 4.67 -3.20
N ARG A 47 13.46 4.30 -3.20
CA ARG A 47 14.58 5.20 -2.95
C ARG A 47 15.47 5.24 -4.18
N PHE A 48 15.82 6.42 -4.64
CA PHE A 48 16.71 6.56 -5.78
C PHE A 48 17.57 7.82 -5.64
N GLN A 49 18.69 7.82 -6.36
CA GLN A 49 19.67 8.90 -6.32
C GLN A 49 19.74 9.61 -7.66
N LEU A 50 19.79 10.94 -7.64
CA LEU A 50 20.01 11.77 -8.83
C LEU A 50 21.32 12.54 -8.74
N GLU A 51 22.08 12.55 -9.83
CA GLU A 51 23.29 13.39 -9.98
C GLU A 51 22.95 14.87 -10.23
N LYS A 52 21.70 15.18 -10.57
CA LYS A 52 21.18 16.54 -10.78
C LYS A 52 19.87 16.75 -10.04
N LYS A 53 19.71 17.93 -9.43
CA LYS A 53 18.47 18.32 -8.76
C LYS A 53 17.36 18.56 -9.80
N LYS A 54 16.54 17.54 -10.05
CA LYS A 54 15.41 17.58 -11.02
C LYS A 54 14.03 17.44 -10.37
N ILE A 55 13.99 17.20 -9.07
CA ILE A 55 12.77 17.01 -8.29
C ILE A 55 12.74 18.06 -7.17
N ASN A 56 11.64 18.80 -7.10
CA ASN A 56 11.32 19.75 -6.05
C ASN A 56 10.31 19.16 -5.05
N LYS A 57 10.21 19.76 -3.87
CA LYS A 57 9.20 19.39 -2.86
C LYS A 57 7.80 19.48 -3.47
N GLY A 58 6.97 18.46 -3.24
CA GLY A 58 5.61 18.40 -3.78
C GLY A 58 5.52 17.84 -5.21
N ASN A 59 6.64 17.49 -5.85
CA ASN A 59 6.59 16.81 -7.14
C ASN A 59 6.08 15.38 -6.98
N GLU A 60 5.16 15.02 -7.88
CA GLU A 60 4.61 13.68 -7.99
C GLU A 60 5.44 12.86 -8.97
N ILE A 61 5.91 11.71 -8.52
CA ILE A 61 6.77 10.81 -9.27
C ILE A 61 6.03 9.52 -9.54
N LYS A 62 6.14 9.03 -10.78
CA LYS A 62 5.70 7.70 -11.19
C LYS A 62 6.92 6.84 -11.47
N ILE A 63 6.94 5.62 -10.96
CA ILE A 63 7.96 4.62 -11.23
C ILE A 63 7.26 3.40 -11.79
N GLU A 64 7.62 3.00 -12.99
CA GLU A 64 7.10 1.82 -13.67
C GLU A 64 8.19 0.78 -13.83
N ILE A 65 7.91 -0.46 -13.45
CA ILE A 65 8.79 -1.60 -13.72
C ILE A 65 8.24 -2.34 -14.92
N LEU A 66 9.04 -2.42 -15.97
CA LEU A 66 8.71 -3.02 -17.25
C LEU A 66 9.45 -4.36 -17.37
N ASP A 67 8.84 -5.36 -18.01
CA ASP A 67 9.55 -6.55 -18.48
C ASP A 67 10.35 -6.27 -19.77
N ASP A 68 11.10 -7.25 -20.25
CA ASP A 68 11.88 -7.20 -21.50
C ASP A 68 11.03 -6.92 -22.75
N VAL A 69 9.72 -7.17 -22.68
CA VAL A 69 8.75 -7.00 -23.78
C VAL A 69 8.05 -5.63 -23.69
N GLY A 70 8.28 -4.88 -22.60
CA GLY A 70 7.71 -3.56 -22.35
C GLY A 70 6.36 -3.56 -21.63
N ASN A 71 5.92 -4.69 -21.06
CA ASN A 71 4.71 -4.73 -20.24
C ASN A 71 4.98 -4.13 -18.86
N VAL A 72 4.07 -3.28 -18.38
CA VAL A 72 4.16 -2.71 -17.03
C VAL A 72 3.75 -3.77 -16.00
N LEU A 73 4.72 -4.24 -15.23
CA LEU A 73 4.52 -5.19 -14.14
C LEU A 73 4.06 -4.51 -12.86
N TYR A 74 4.66 -3.35 -12.56
CA TYR A 74 4.37 -2.59 -11.35
C TYR A 74 4.40 -1.09 -11.63
N THR A 75 3.56 -0.35 -10.91
CA THR A 75 3.54 1.10 -10.91
C THR A 75 3.48 1.62 -9.49
N LEU A 76 4.47 2.41 -9.10
CA LEU A 76 4.47 3.21 -7.89
C LEU A 76 4.21 4.66 -8.28
N GLN A 77 3.27 5.33 -7.63
CA GLN A 77 3.02 6.76 -7.85
C GLN A 77 2.88 7.46 -6.50
N GLY A 78 3.62 8.55 -6.32
CA GLY A 78 3.52 9.32 -5.09
C GLY A 78 4.41 10.54 -5.04
N GLU A 79 4.30 11.29 -3.96
CA GLU A 79 5.05 12.52 -3.73
C GLU A 79 6.49 12.20 -3.30
N ALA A 80 7.47 12.85 -3.93
CA ALA A 80 8.86 12.71 -3.52
C ALA A 80 9.17 13.53 -2.26
N ASN A 81 9.76 12.89 -1.27
CA ASN A 81 10.26 13.55 -0.07
C ASN A 81 11.50 14.42 -0.34
N ILE A 82 11.73 15.38 0.57
CA ILE A 82 12.83 16.35 0.50
C ILE A 82 14.17 15.61 0.40
N PRO A 83 15.04 15.96 -0.57
CA PRO A 83 16.23 15.17 -0.81
C PRO A 83 17.26 15.33 0.31
N ARG A 84 17.90 14.22 0.69
CA ARG A 84 19.17 14.27 1.41
C ARG A 84 20.28 14.57 0.41
N ARG A 85 21.01 15.66 0.64
CA ARG A 85 22.16 16.04 -0.18
C ARG A 85 23.41 15.40 0.41
N THR A 86 24.04 14.52 -0.37
CA THR A 86 25.33 13.92 0.00
C THR A 86 26.39 14.48 -0.94
N LYS A 87 27.43 15.09 -0.36
CA LYS A 87 28.59 15.58 -1.11
C LYS A 87 29.73 14.59 -0.92
N SER A 88 30.15 13.96 -2.00
CA SER A 88 31.34 13.09 -1.98
C SER A 88 32.62 13.92 -1.85
N TYR A 89 33.70 13.29 -1.36
CA TYR A 89 35.03 13.91 -1.26
C TYR A 89 35.59 14.34 -2.63
N THR A 90 35.11 13.72 -3.72
CA THR A 90 35.49 14.02 -5.12
C THR A 90 34.69 15.18 -5.73
N GLY A 91 33.74 15.78 -4.99
CA GLY A 91 32.96 16.93 -5.45
C GLY A 91 31.68 16.59 -6.22
N LEU A 92 31.38 15.31 -6.46
CA LEU A 92 30.09 14.86 -6.99
C LEU A 92 29.00 15.06 -5.96
N GLU A 93 27.94 15.77 -6.36
CA GLU A 93 26.73 16.00 -5.57
C GLU A 93 25.66 14.99 -5.96
N VAL A 94 25.18 14.24 -4.98
CA VAL A 94 24.12 13.25 -5.17
C VAL A 94 22.93 13.63 -4.30
N TRP A 95 21.75 13.57 -4.90
CA TRP A 95 20.47 13.89 -4.28
C TRP A 95 19.69 12.60 -4.08
N GLU A 96 19.51 12.19 -2.82
CA GLU A 96 18.74 11.00 -2.48
C GLU A 96 17.27 11.36 -2.30
N TYR A 97 16.38 10.68 -3.04
CA TYR A 97 14.94 10.86 -2.99
C TYR A 97 14.27 9.60 -2.46
N THR A 98 13.17 9.81 -1.75
CA THR A 98 12.27 8.73 -1.33
C THR A 98 10.87 9.05 -1.84
N VAL A 99 10.29 8.14 -2.60
CA VAL A 99 8.90 8.20 -3.07
C VAL A 99 8.15 7.11 -2.34
N LYS A 100 7.12 7.50 -1.60
CA LYS A 100 6.18 6.55 -1.01
C LYS A 100 4.90 6.58 -1.83
N ASP A 101 4.23 5.44 -1.93
CA ASP A 101 2.93 5.40 -2.60
C ASP A 101 1.95 6.36 -1.91
N SER A 102 0.97 6.85 -2.66
CA SER A 102 -0.21 7.59 -2.22
C SER A 102 -0.86 7.06 -0.93
N TYR A 103 -0.73 5.76 -0.65
CA TYR A 103 -1.16 5.12 0.59
C TYR A 103 -0.45 5.63 1.86
N ASN A 104 0.71 6.28 1.75
CA ASN A 104 1.39 6.85 2.91
C ASN A 104 0.52 7.91 3.62
N ARG A 105 -0.31 8.66 2.88
CA ARG A 105 -1.22 9.65 3.46
C ARG A 105 -2.31 9.02 4.35
N LEU A 106 -2.59 7.72 4.18
CA LEU A 106 -3.54 7.01 5.02
C LEU A 106 -3.05 6.84 6.47
N PHE A 107 -1.72 6.74 6.66
CA PHE A 107 -1.11 6.59 7.98
C PHE A 107 -1.19 7.86 8.83
N GLU A 108 -1.39 9.00 8.18
CA GLU A 108 -1.51 10.31 8.82
C GLU A 108 -2.96 10.61 9.26
N LYS A 109 -3.94 9.81 8.81
CA LYS A 109 -5.35 10.03 9.15
C LYS A 109 -5.68 9.55 10.56
N VAL A 110 -6.26 10.46 11.34
CA VAL A 110 -6.71 10.22 12.70
C VAL A 110 -8.23 10.33 12.83
N VAL A 111 -8.78 9.73 13.88
CA VAL A 111 -10.16 9.87 14.29
C VAL A 111 -10.38 11.32 14.76
N PRO A 112 -11.22 12.11 14.08
CA PRO A 112 -11.31 13.56 14.31
C PRO A 112 -12.02 13.92 15.63
N GLU A 113 -12.94 13.08 16.08
CA GLU A 113 -13.68 13.22 17.32
C GLU A 113 -14.01 11.82 17.85
N SER A 114 -14.14 11.66 19.17
CA SER A 114 -14.46 10.34 19.74
C SER A 114 -15.82 9.86 19.27
N GLN A 115 -15.88 8.65 18.71
CA GLN A 115 -17.09 8.08 18.11
C GLN A 115 -17.49 6.79 18.80
N THR A 116 -18.78 6.65 19.04
CA THR A 116 -19.36 5.43 19.61
C THR A 116 -20.39 4.85 18.66
N PHE A 117 -20.27 3.56 18.38
CA PHE A 117 -21.20 2.83 17.54
C PHE A 117 -21.77 1.63 18.28
N TYR A 118 -23.02 1.32 17.98
CA TYR A 118 -23.75 0.19 18.54
C TYR A 118 -24.28 -0.68 17.41
N ASP A 119 -24.30 -1.99 17.65
CA ASP A 119 -24.92 -3.00 16.78
C ASP A 119 -24.47 -2.93 15.30
N LEU A 120 -23.16 -2.76 15.08
CA LEU A 120 -22.59 -2.78 13.73
C LEU A 120 -22.29 -4.20 13.28
N TYR A 121 -22.36 -4.48 11.98
CA TYR A 121 -21.70 -5.63 11.39
C TYR A 121 -20.19 -5.41 11.37
N LEU A 122 -19.43 -6.49 11.61
CA LEU A 122 -17.98 -6.48 11.43
C LEU A 122 -17.64 -6.13 9.96
N CYS A 123 -18.12 -6.93 9.01
CA CYS A 123 -18.20 -6.55 7.60
C CYS A 123 -19.48 -7.10 6.95
N ASN A 124 -20.26 -6.24 6.30
CA ASN A 124 -21.44 -6.63 5.52
C ASN A 124 -21.47 -5.85 4.20
N THR A 125 -21.45 -6.57 3.08
CA THR A 125 -21.47 -5.98 1.73
C THR A 125 -22.86 -5.52 1.30
N ASN A 126 -23.92 -6.07 1.89
CA ASN A 126 -25.30 -5.71 1.60
C ASN A 126 -25.76 -4.50 2.42
N ASP A 127 -25.17 -4.29 3.59
CA ASP A 127 -25.43 -3.13 4.47
C ASP A 127 -24.10 -2.45 4.85
N LYS A 128 -23.57 -1.69 3.90
CA LYS A 128 -22.30 -0.97 4.05
C LYS A 128 -22.38 0.11 5.13
N HIS A 129 -23.54 0.74 5.30
CA HIS A 129 -23.74 1.82 6.27
C HIS A 129 -23.65 1.32 7.72
N ASN A 130 -24.09 0.08 7.98
CA ASN A 130 -23.98 -0.55 9.29
C ASN A 130 -22.76 -1.48 9.40
N SER A 131 -21.74 -1.32 8.55
CA SER A 131 -20.53 -2.13 8.59
C SER A 131 -19.32 -1.35 9.08
N LEU A 132 -18.63 -1.88 10.10
CA LEU A 132 -17.45 -1.24 10.68
C LEU A 132 -16.32 -1.06 9.65
N LEU A 133 -15.98 -2.11 8.89
CA LEU A 133 -14.90 -2.02 7.90
C LEU A 133 -15.18 -0.94 6.83
N HIS A 134 -16.42 -0.85 6.35
CA HIS A 134 -16.80 0.18 5.37
C HIS A 134 -16.69 1.58 5.96
N LYS A 135 -17.07 1.79 7.23
CA LYS A 135 -16.88 3.07 7.93
C LYS A 135 -15.40 3.45 8.05
N ILE A 136 -14.54 2.50 8.46
CA ILE A 136 -13.09 2.71 8.56
C ILE A 136 -12.50 3.07 7.19
N ALA A 137 -12.87 2.33 6.14
CA ALA A 137 -12.38 2.57 4.79
C ALA A 137 -12.82 3.94 4.23
N SER A 138 -14.07 4.33 4.49
CA SER A 138 -14.59 5.65 4.10
C SER A 138 -13.86 6.78 4.84
N ALA A 139 -13.59 6.62 6.14
CA ALA A 139 -12.81 7.59 6.90
C ALA A 139 -11.35 7.71 6.39
N LEU A 140 -10.77 6.58 5.95
CA LEU A 140 -9.50 6.54 5.25
C LEU A 140 -9.55 7.22 3.86
N GLY A 141 -10.74 7.53 3.33
CA GLY A 141 -10.94 8.30 2.10
C GLY A 141 -11.07 7.44 0.84
N PHE A 142 -11.29 6.13 0.98
CA PHE A 142 -11.65 5.28 -0.14
C PHE A 142 -13.09 5.51 -0.54
N ARG A 143 -13.34 5.59 -1.85
CA ARG A 143 -14.68 5.68 -2.42
C ARG A 143 -15.30 4.29 -2.55
N GLU A 144 -16.62 4.19 -2.62
CA GLU A 144 -17.29 2.90 -2.67
C GLU A 144 -16.87 2.04 -3.87
N GLU A 145 -16.63 2.66 -5.03
CA GLU A 145 -16.14 1.97 -6.24
C GLU A 145 -14.71 1.44 -6.11
N GLU A 146 -13.98 1.91 -5.09
CA GLU A 146 -12.63 1.50 -4.72
C GLU A 146 -12.65 0.41 -3.64
N LEU A 147 -13.81 -0.08 -3.20
CA LEU A 147 -13.93 -1.12 -2.18
C LEU A 147 -14.41 -2.44 -2.80
N ASP A 148 -13.69 -3.51 -2.51
CA ASP A 148 -14.08 -4.88 -2.84
C ASP A 148 -13.90 -5.75 -1.60
N PHE A 149 -14.94 -5.78 -0.76
CA PHE A 149 -14.93 -6.53 0.49
C PHE A 149 -15.77 -7.80 0.37
N GLN A 150 -15.41 -8.80 1.16
CA GLN A 150 -16.27 -9.94 1.45
C GLN A 150 -16.89 -9.77 2.84
N SER A 151 -18.16 -10.14 2.95
CA SER A 151 -18.86 -10.14 4.24
C SER A 151 -18.21 -11.11 5.22
N VAL A 152 -18.18 -10.73 6.50
CA VAL A 152 -17.66 -11.60 7.56
C VAL A 152 -18.83 -12.26 8.27
N ALA A 153 -18.85 -13.59 8.21
CA ALA A 153 -19.88 -14.42 8.79
C ALA A 153 -19.26 -15.58 9.60
N PHE A 154 -20.03 -16.09 10.55
CA PHE A 154 -19.77 -17.37 11.19
C PHE A 154 -19.95 -18.52 10.19
N GLU A 155 -19.49 -19.72 10.53
CA GLU A 155 -19.64 -20.93 9.70
C GLU A 155 -21.09 -21.24 9.30
N ASN A 156 -22.04 -20.87 10.16
CA ASN A 156 -23.48 -21.02 9.90
C ASN A 156 -24.06 -19.96 8.94
N GLY A 157 -23.22 -19.09 8.37
CA GLY A 157 -23.62 -18.01 7.46
C GLY A 157 -24.17 -16.76 8.14
N SER A 158 -24.28 -16.73 9.48
CA SER A 158 -24.74 -15.55 10.21
C SER A 158 -23.65 -14.48 10.23
N LEU A 159 -23.99 -13.25 9.85
CA LEU A 159 -23.05 -12.13 9.87
C LEU A 159 -22.63 -11.79 11.31
N ILE A 160 -21.34 -11.50 11.50
CA ILE A 160 -20.80 -11.15 12.82
C ILE A 160 -21.24 -9.72 13.16
N ARG A 161 -21.85 -9.56 14.34
CA ARG A 161 -22.25 -8.26 14.89
C ARG A 161 -21.38 -7.87 16.07
N LEU A 162 -21.03 -6.60 16.12
CA LEU A 162 -20.29 -5.94 17.17
C LEU A 162 -21.31 -5.16 18.02
N PRO A 163 -21.52 -5.55 19.29
CA PRO A 163 -22.51 -4.88 20.13
C PRO A 163 -22.10 -3.43 20.40
N PHE A 164 -20.80 -3.17 20.49
CA PHE A 164 -20.24 -1.88 20.86
C PHE A 164 -18.86 -1.68 20.22
N VAL A 165 -18.62 -0.48 19.67
CA VAL A 165 -17.31 -0.04 19.17
C VAL A 165 -17.08 1.38 19.62
N TYR A 166 -15.95 1.61 20.28
CA TYR A 166 -15.48 2.95 20.65
C TYR A 166 -14.21 3.29 19.89
N LEU A 167 -14.21 4.42 19.21
CA LEU A 167 -13.06 4.98 18.52
C LEU A 167 -12.66 6.27 19.22
N GLU A 168 -11.49 6.25 19.84
CA GLU A 168 -10.92 7.39 20.56
C GLU A 168 -10.43 8.46 19.58
N GLU A 169 -10.70 9.73 19.92
CA GLU A 169 -10.15 10.89 19.22
C GLU A 169 -8.61 10.82 19.12
N ASN A 170 -8.06 11.34 18.02
CA ASN A 170 -6.62 11.37 17.73
C ASN A 170 -5.94 10.00 17.58
N SER A 171 -6.68 8.89 17.73
CA SER A 171 -6.18 7.57 17.37
C SER A 171 -6.11 7.40 15.85
N ARG A 172 -5.13 6.66 15.34
CA ARG A 172 -4.94 6.51 13.89
C ARG A 172 -5.93 5.52 13.32
N TRP A 173 -6.55 5.84 12.19
CA TRP A 173 -7.47 4.93 11.49
C TRP A 173 -6.77 3.64 11.05
N ILE A 174 -5.48 3.72 10.74
CA ILE A 174 -4.68 2.56 10.35
C ILE A 174 -4.56 1.52 11.48
N ASP A 175 -4.49 1.96 12.73
CA ASP A 175 -4.41 1.06 13.89
C ASP A 175 -5.75 0.35 14.11
N LYS A 176 -6.87 1.03 13.85
CA LYS A 176 -8.22 0.43 13.91
C LYS A 176 -8.43 -0.60 12.81
N LEU A 177 -7.93 -0.30 11.61
CA LEU A 177 -7.93 -1.22 10.48
C LEU A 177 -7.06 -2.46 10.76
N GLN A 178 -5.88 -2.28 11.38
CA GLN A 178 -5.02 -3.38 11.82
C GLN A 178 -5.73 -4.26 12.86
N ALA A 179 -6.32 -3.66 13.89
CA ALA A 179 -7.09 -4.39 14.91
C ALA A 179 -8.28 -5.16 14.30
N PHE A 180 -8.93 -4.59 13.27
CA PHE A 180 -9.99 -5.27 12.52
C PHE A 180 -9.47 -6.51 11.79
N ILE A 181 -8.32 -6.41 11.12
CA ILE A 181 -7.69 -7.53 10.41
C ILE A 181 -7.37 -8.65 11.40
N GLU A 182 -6.76 -8.31 12.53
CA GLU A 182 -6.41 -9.25 13.60
C GLU A 182 -7.65 -9.94 14.19
N ALA A 183 -8.73 -9.18 14.44
CA ALA A 183 -9.96 -9.72 14.99
C ALA A 183 -10.74 -10.63 14.04
N SER A 184 -10.56 -10.44 12.73
CA SER A 184 -11.29 -11.20 11.70
C SER A 184 -10.47 -12.31 11.04
N ASP A 185 -9.19 -12.45 11.41
CA ASP A 185 -8.18 -13.25 10.70
C ASP A 185 -8.25 -13.04 9.17
N GLY A 186 -8.51 -11.79 8.77
CA GLY A 186 -8.69 -11.44 7.36
C GLY A 186 -7.38 -11.08 6.68
N ILE A 187 -7.43 -10.93 5.36
CA ILE A 187 -6.37 -10.35 4.56
C ILE A 187 -6.92 -9.08 3.92
N LEU A 188 -6.22 -7.97 4.15
CA LEU A 188 -6.47 -6.70 3.51
C LEU A 188 -5.31 -6.37 2.57
N TYR A 189 -5.61 -6.01 1.33
CA TYR A 189 -4.58 -5.60 0.37
C TYR A 189 -5.14 -4.59 -0.61
N VAL A 190 -4.24 -3.86 -1.24
CA VAL A 190 -4.60 -2.92 -2.30
C VAL A 190 -4.13 -3.48 -3.63
N LYS A 191 -5.00 -3.39 -4.65
CA LYS A 191 -4.63 -3.67 -6.04
C LYS A 191 -5.34 -2.67 -6.96
N ASN A 192 -4.61 -2.06 -7.90
CA ASN A 192 -5.17 -1.14 -8.90
C ASN A 192 -6.05 -0.03 -8.29
N LYS A 193 -5.58 0.62 -7.23
CA LYS A 193 -6.30 1.66 -6.46
C LYS A 193 -7.54 1.18 -5.70
N LYS A 194 -7.86 -0.11 -5.73
CA LYS A 194 -8.96 -0.71 -4.96
C LYS A 194 -8.45 -1.39 -3.71
N LEU A 195 -9.19 -1.24 -2.62
CA LEU A 195 -8.97 -1.91 -1.34
C LEU A 195 -9.80 -3.19 -1.29
N PHE A 196 -9.10 -4.31 -1.11
CA PHE A 196 -9.69 -5.63 -1.02
C PHE A 196 -9.65 -6.14 0.41
N TYR A 197 -10.70 -6.82 0.82
CA TYR A 197 -10.77 -7.55 2.08
C TYR A 197 -11.31 -8.96 1.86
N ARG A 198 -10.62 -9.96 2.42
CA ARG A 198 -11.01 -11.38 2.36
C ARG A 198 -10.87 -12.01 3.75
N PRO A 199 -11.93 -12.57 4.37
CA PRO A 199 -11.77 -13.36 5.59
C PRO A 199 -11.01 -14.65 5.26
N ARG A 200 -10.11 -15.12 6.15
CA ARG A 200 -9.61 -16.49 6.05
C ARG A 200 -10.71 -17.44 6.52
N ASN A 201 -10.93 -18.53 5.78
CA ASN A 201 -11.94 -19.52 6.15
C ASN A 201 -11.68 -20.04 7.57
N LEU A 202 -12.67 -19.89 8.46
CA LEU A 202 -12.71 -20.33 9.85
C LEU A 202 -12.75 -21.86 10.02
N THR A 203 -12.08 -22.67 9.18
CA THR A 203 -11.79 -24.05 9.59
C THR A 203 -10.72 -23.99 10.67
N ILE A 204 -11.15 -23.90 11.93
CA ILE A 204 -10.31 -23.96 13.13
C ILE A 204 -9.53 -25.28 13.07
N ASN A 205 -8.28 -25.22 12.62
CA ASN A 205 -7.38 -26.36 12.74
C ASN A 205 -6.59 -26.19 14.03
N HIS A 206 -6.86 -27.07 15.00
CA HIS A 206 -6.24 -27.18 16.32
C HIS A 206 -4.74 -27.57 16.28
N ALA A 207 -4.00 -27.13 15.27
CA ALA A 207 -2.56 -27.33 15.15
C ALA A 207 -1.94 -26.01 14.71
N PHE A 208 -1.53 -25.20 15.68
CA PHE A 208 -0.51 -24.19 15.46
C PHE A 208 0.75 -24.89 14.96
N SER A 209 0.96 -24.91 13.65
CA SER A 209 2.27 -25.10 13.06
C SER A 209 2.64 -23.82 12.31
N PHE A 210 3.49 -23.01 12.94
CA PHE A 210 4.18 -21.93 12.25
C PHE A 210 5.11 -22.54 11.21
N ASN A 211 4.86 -22.29 9.92
CA ASN A 211 5.80 -22.58 8.85
C ASN A 211 6.26 -21.27 8.17
N ARG A 212 7.55 -21.20 7.86
CA ARG A 212 8.37 -20.00 7.69
C ARG A 212 8.28 -19.28 6.34
N THR A 213 7.25 -19.53 5.53
CA THR A 213 7.18 -19.00 4.16
C THR A 213 5.75 -18.67 3.78
N ASN A 214 5.28 -17.47 4.15
CA ASN A 214 4.15 -16.82 3.46
C ASN A 214 4.64 -16.31 2.10
N ILE A 215 4.96 -17.27 1.23
CA ILE A 215 5.10 -17.08 -0.21
C ILE A 215 3.91 -17.82 -0.79
N ILE A 216 2.93 -17.09 -1.32
CA ILE A 216 1.93 -17.70 -2.20
C ILE A 216 2.71 -18.23 -3.41
N THR A 217 2.90 -19.54 -3.44
CA THR A 217 3.51 -20.33 -4.52
C THR A 217 2.43 -20.76 -5.51
N SER A 218 1.95 -19.85 -6.36
CA SER A 218 1.49 -20.26 -7.69
C SER A 218 1.41 -19.10 -8.67
N LEU A 219 1.89 -19.40 -9.88
CA LEU A 219 1.38 -18.93 -11.17
C LEU A 219 1.44 -20.18 -12.09
N GLU A 220 0.30 -20.59 -12.64
CA GLU A 220 -0.01 -21.80 -13.45
C GLU A 220 0.70 -21.75 -14.84
N GLU A 221 0.83 -22.75 -15.73
CA GLU A 221 0.20 -24.04 -16.11
C GLU A 221 1.33 -25.02 -16.60
N ILE A 222 1.23 -26.36 -16.63
CA ILE A 222 0.35 -27.29 -17.39
C ILE A 222 -0.03 -28.49 -16.51
#